data_AF-H6N1B0-F1
#
_entry.id   AF-H6N1B0-F1
#
_cell.length_a   1.000
_cell.length_b   1.000
_cell.length_c   1.000
_cell.angle_alpha   90.00
_cell.angle_beta   90.00
_cell.angle_gamma   90.00
#
_symmetry.space_group_name_H-M   'P 1'
#
loop_
_entity.id
_entity.type
_entity.pdbx_description
1 polymer ?
#
loop_
_entity_poly.entity_id
_entity_poly.type
_entity_poly.pdbx_seq_one_letter_code
_entity_poly.pdbx_strand_id
1 'polypeptide(L)'
;MPILHILAGPNGSGKSTYVERVLRPSTGLAFINADVIAEQRWPEAPLEHAYDASRMAAAHRSEFLTARRSFITETVFSHPGKNDLVDAALRAGYHVHLHVMLVPVDLTVQRVADRVRRGGHAVPEQKIRERYDRLWPLIAIARDRVDRADFFDNHLARTAFRPVAEYAHGIAVGEPDWPAWTPTPLL
;
A
#
# COMPACT_ATOMS: atom_id res chain seq x y z
N MET A 1 -1.74 -7.45 21.51
CA MET A 1 -2.21 -7.84 20.16
C MET A 1 -1.25 -7.23 19.15
N PRO A 2 -0.62 -8.01 18.25
CA PRO A 2 0.26 -7.44 17.22
C PRO A 2 -0.56 -6.70 16.15
N ILE A 3 0.06 -5.71 15.50
CA ILE A 3 -0.59 -4.85 14.51
C ILE A 3 0.14 -4.95 13.17
N LEU A 4 -0.62 -5.12 12.09
CA LEU A 4 -0.12 -5.05 10.72
C LEU A 4 -0.69 -3.81 10.04
N HIS A 5 0.18 -2.86 9.72
CA HIS A 5 -0.18 -1.73 8.85
C HIS A 5 0.11 -2.09 7.40
N ILE A 6 -0.90 -2.02 6.54
CA ILE A 6 -0.76 -2.25 5.10
C ILE A 6 -1.05 -0.94 4.38
N LEU A 7 -0.09 -0.43 3.62
CA LEU A 7 -0.33 0.69 2.72
C LEU A 7 -0.63 0.16 1.31
N ALA A 8 -1.77 0.54 0.78
CA ALA A 8 -2.29 0.11 -0.50
C ALA A 8 -2.60 1.29 -1.43
N GLY A 9 -2.54 1.07 -2.74
CA GLY A 9 -2.81 2.09 -3.76
C GLY A 9 -1.78 2.09 -4.90
N PRO A 10 -2.08 2.80 -6.00
CA PRO A 10 -1.30 2.72 -7.24
C PRO A 10 0.13 3.25 -7.07
N ASN A 11 0.97 3.00 -8.07
CA ASN A 11 2.31 3.61 -8.13
C ASN A 11 2.19 5.15 -8.02
N GLY A 12 3.17 5.81 -7.40
CA GLY A 12 3.16 7.28 -7.29
C GLY A 12 2.04 7.89 -6.42
N SER A 13 1.24 7.09 -5.70
CA SER A 13 0.18 7.61 -4.84
C SER A 13 0.65 8.22 -3.52
N GLY A 14 1.95 8.14 -3.19
CA GLY A 14 2.53 8.72 -1.97
C GLY A 14 2.59 7.79 -0.75
N LYS A 15 2.37 6.48 -0.94
CA LYS A 15 2.45 5.45 0.11
C LYS A 15 3.78 5.49 0.88
N SER A 16 4.93 5.42 0.20
CA SER A 16 6.24 5.43 0.87
C SER A 16 6.48 6.72 1.66
N THR A 17 6.02 7.86 1.13
CA THR A 17 6.05 9.15 1.86
C THR A 17 5.20 9.10 3.13
N TYR A 18 4.02 8.48 3.09
CA TYR A 18 3.19 8.30 4.28
C TYR A 18 3.84 7.36 5.30
N VAL A 19 4.48 6.26 4.86
CA VAL A 19 5.27 5.40 5.74
C VAL A 19 6.36 6.19 6.45
N GLU A 20 7.16 6.94 5.69
CA GLU A 20 8.34 7.65 6.21
C GLU A 20 7.98 8.81 7.13
N ARG A 21 6.93 9.56 6.80
CA ARG A 21 6.59 10.81 7.49
C ARG A 21 5.52 10.66 8.56
N VAL A 22 4.68 9.62 8.47
CA VAL A 22 3.54 9.44 9.38
C VAL A 22 3.68 8.16 10.17
N LEU A 23 3.67 6.99 9.52
CA LEU A 23 3.56 5.71 10.23
C LEU A 23 4.83 5.33 10.99
N ARG A 24 6.02 5.43 10.39
CA ARG A 24 7.26 5.07 11.11
C ARG A 24 7.52 5.98 12.30
N PRO A 25 7.42 7.32 12.20
CA PRO A 25 7.61 8.21 13.36
C PRO A 25 6.59 7.99 14.48
N SER A 26 5.34 7.67 14.15
CA SER A 26 4.28 7.48 15.16
C SER A 26 4.28 6.10 15.80
N THR A 27 4.71 5.06 15.07
CA THR A 27 4.61 3.66 15.54
C THR A 27 5.94 3.03 15.91
N GLY A 28 7.07 3.53 15.39
CA GLY A 28 8.39 2.91 15.55
C GLY A 28 8.55 1.53 14.90
N LEU A 29 7.58 1.09 14.09
CA LEU A 29 7.54 -0.28 13.56
C LEU A 29 8.51 -0.50 12.39
N ALA A 30 8.93 -1.76 12.24
CA ALA A 30 9.73 -2.21 11.11
C ALA A 30 8.93 -2.09 9.80
N PHE A 31 9.56 -1.53 8.77
CA PHE A 31 8.98 -1.44 7.43
C PHE A 31 9.56 -2.53 6.53
N ILE A 32 8.73 -3.52 6.17
CA ILE A 32 9.12 -4.64 5.31
C ILE A 32 8.67 -4.36 3.88
N ASN A 33 9.60 -3.86 3.06
CA ASN A 33 9.36 -3.47 1.67
C ASN A 33 10.49 -4.00 0.76
N ALA A 34 10.10 -4.53 -0.41
CA ALA A 34 11.04 -5.13 -1.35
C ALA A 34 11.98 -4.09 -1.97
N ASP A 35 11.50 -2.90 -2.31
CA ASP A 35 12.30 -1.84 -2.91
C ASP A 35 13.38 -1.38 -1.90
N VAL A 36 13.01 -1.20 -0.62
CA VAL A 36 13.97 -0.88 0.45
C VAL A 36 15.02 -1.99 0.64
N ILE A 37 14.61 -3.26 0.61
CA ILE A 37 15.54 -4.39 0.68
C ILE A 37 16.49 -4.39 -0.52
N ALA A 38 15.97 -4.11 -1.72
CA ALA A 38 16.76 -4.08 -2.94
C ALA A 38 17.82 -2.98 -2.89
N GLU A 39 17.42 -1.76 -2.53
CA GLU A 39 18.30 -0.60 -2.40
C GLU A 39 19.39 -0.81 -1.34
N GLN A 40 19.06 -1.44 -0.22
CA GLN A 40 20.02 -1.68 0.86
C GLN A 40 21.01 -2.81 0.55
N ARG A 41 20.55 -3.87 -0.14
CA ARG A 41 21.36 -5.07 -0.37
C ARG A 41 22.14 -5.02 -1.68
N TRP A 42 21.57 -4.36 -2.69
CA TRP A 42 22.15 -4.23 -4.03
C TRP A 42 22.08 -2.77 -4.49
N PRO A 43 22.81 -1.85 -3.84
CA PRO A 43 22.73 -0.41 -4.13
C PRO A 43 23.08 -0.07 -5.59
N GLU A 44 23.97 -0.85 -6.20
CA GLU A 44 24.41 -0.65 -7.60
C GLU A 44 23.44 -1.26 -8.63
N ALA A 45 22.58 -2.20 -8.24
CA ALA A 45 21.70 -2.93 -9.15
C ALA A 45 20.35 -3.35 -8.53
N PRO A 46 19.61 -2.43 -7.87
CA PRO A 46 18.40 -2.80 -7.12
C PRO A 46 17.29 -3.35 -8.03
N LEU A 47 17.23 -2.88 -9.28
CA LEU A 47 16.22 -3.30 -10.26
C LEU A 47 16.44 -4.73 -10.74
N GLU A 48 17.69 -5.13 -10.93
CA GLU A 48 18.05 -6.49 -11.39
C GLU A 48 17.67 -7.52 -10.33
N HIS A 49 17.74 -7.13 -9.04
CA HIS A 49 17.41 -7.98 -7.91
C HIS A 49 15.99 -7.79 -7.36
N ALA A 50 15.09 -7.13 -8.09
CA ALA A 50 13.72 -6.88 -7.63
C ALA A 50 12.95 -8.17 -7.27
N TYR A 51 13.19 -9.27 -8.01
CA TYR A 51 12.58 -10.56 -7.73
C TYR A 51 13.10 -11.18 -6.42
N ASP A 52 14.41 -11.17 -6.21
CA ASP A 52 15.03 -11.67 -4.99
C ASP A 52 14.59 -10.85 -3.77
N ALA A 53 14.57 -9.53 -3.90
CA ALA A 53 14.10 -8.63 -2.84
C ALA A 53 12.62 -8.86 -2.51
N SER A 54 11.78 -9.11 -3.52
CA SER A 54 10.37 -9.47 -3.32
C SER A 54 10.21 -10.79 -2.56
N ARG A 55 11.01 -11.81 -2.89
CA ARG A 55 11.03 -13.09 -2.16
C ARG A 55 11.50 -12.92 -0.71
N MET A 56 12.56 -12.14 -0.49
CA MET A 56 13.06 -11.83 0.85
C MET A 56 12.02 -11.08 1.69
N ALA A 57 11.36 -10.06 1.10
CA ALA A 57 10.29 -9.34 1.77
C ALA A 57 9.13 -10.27 2.16
N ALA A 58 8.77 -11.22 1.31
CA ALA A 58 7.74 -12.22 1.63
C ALA A 58 8.16 -13.14 2.79
N ALA A 59 9.40 -13.61 2.79
CA ALA A 59 9.94 -14.42 3.88
C ALA A 59 9.96 -13.65 5.21
N HIS A 60 10.44 -12.39 5.21
CA HIS A 60 10.45 -11.54 6.41
C HIS A 60 9.04 -11.27 6.94
N ARG A 61 8.06 -10.99 6.07
CA ARG A 61 6.66 -10.86 6.51
C ARG A 61 6.15 -12.13 7.16
N SER A 62 6.46 -13.30 6.58
CA SER A 62 6.07 -14.60 7.15
C SER A 62 6.72 -14.82 8.52
N GLU A 63 7.99 -14.47 8.68
CA GLU A 63 8.69 -14.55 9.98
C GLU A 63 8.02 -13.67 11.02
N PHE A 64 7.71 -12.41 10.68
CA PHE A 64 7.03 -11.49 11.60
C PHE A 64 5.64 -12.00 11.98
N LEU A 65 4.86 -12.50 11.02
CA LEU A 65 3.56 -13.13 11.29
C LEU A 65 3.68 -14.27 12.30
N THR A 66 4.57 -15.24 12.05
CA THR A 66 4.82 -16.37 12.96
C THR A 66 5.30 -15.92 14.33
N ALA A 67 6.21 -14.95 14.39
CA ALA A 67 6.75 -14.40 15.62
C ALA A 67 5.79 -13.43 16.34
N ARG A 68 4.59 -13.17 15.79
CA ARG A 68 3.60 -12.21 16.32
C ARG A 68 4.19 -10.82 16.57
N ARG A 69 5.04 -10.32 15.65
CA ARG A 69 5.66 -8.99 15.73
C ARG A 69 4.95 -8.00 14.81
N SER A 70 4.59 -6.84 15.34
CA SER A 70 3.97 -5.77 14.55
C SER A 70 4.91 -5.24 13.46
N PHE A 71 4.35 -4.89 12.29
CA PHE A 71 5.13 -4.36 11.17
C PHE A 71 4.28 -3.52 10.21
N ILE A 72 4.96 -2.78 9.34
CA ILE A 72 4.40 -2.02 8.23
C ILE A 72 4.81 -2.70 6.92
N THR A 73 3.91 -2.77 5.95
CA THR A 73 4.24 -3.14 4.58
C THR A 73 3.48 -2.27 3.59
N GLU A 74 4.02 -2.12 2.38
CA GLU A 74 3.41 -1.37 1.29
C GLU A 74 3.23 -2.28 0.08
N THR A 75 2.13 -2.11 -0.65
CA THR A 75 1.90 -2.79 -1.91
C THR A 75 0.99 -2.00 -2.84
N VAL A 76 1.05 -2.29 -4.14
CA VAL A 76 0.06 -1.79 -5.11
C VAL A 76 -1.31 -2.42 -4.90
N PHE A 77 -1.37 -3.60 -4.26
CA PHE A 77 -2.61 -4.34 -4.03
C PHE A 77 -3.27 -4.92 -5.29
N SER A 78 -2.50 -5.13 -6.37
CA SER A 78 -3.01 -5.56 -7.69
C SER A 78 -2.91 -7.07 -8.00
N HIS A 79 -2.75 -7.90 -6.97
CA HIS A 79 -2.70 -9.37 -7.10
C HIS A 79 -3.53 -10.03 -5.99
N PRO A 80 -4.33 -11.08 -6.27
CA PRO A 80 -5.21 -11.71 -5.27
C PRO A 80 -4.49 -12.12 -3.98
N GLY A 81 -3.25 -12.60 -4.09
CA GLY A 81 -2.42 -12.97 -2.94
C GLY A 81 -2.09 -11.85 -1.94
N LYS A 82 -2.55 -10.62 -2.15
CA LYS A 82 -2.52 -9.57 -1.12
C LYS A 82 -3.63 -9.75 -0.09
N ASN A 83 -4.79 -10.28 -0.50
CA ASN A 83 -5.83 -10.73 0.43
C ASN A 83 -5.39 -11.97 1.21
N ASP A 84 -4.59 -12.87 0.63
CA ASP A 84 -4.03 -14.01 1.39
C ASP A 84 -3.17 -13.56 2.58
N LEU A 85 -2.42 -12.47 2.43
CA LEU A 85 -1.64 -11.87 3.52
C LEU A 85 -2.55 -11.29 4.61
N VAL A 86 -3.62 -10.59 4.22
CA VAL A 86 -4.64 -10.06 5.14
C VAL A 86 -5.26 -11.20 5.94
N ASP A 87 -5.74 -12.23 5.24
CA ASP A 87 -6.40 -13.39 5.85
C ASP A 87 -5.43 -14.15 6.78
N ALA A 88 -4.16 -14.29 6.40
CA ALA A 88 -3.14 -14.90 7.24
C ALA A 88 -2.86 -14.09 8.51
N ALA A 89 -2.80 -12.76 8.42
CA ALA A 89 -2.60 -11.89 9.57
C ALA A 89 -3.80 -11.94 10.53
N LEU A 90 -5.02 -11.86 10.02
CA LEU A 90 -6.25 -11.98 10.81
C LEU A 90 -6.33 -13.34 11.53
N ARG A 91 -6.05 -14.44 10.83
CA ARG A 91 -5.98 -15.79 11.45
C ARG A 91 -4.88 -15.89 12.51
N ALA A 92 -3.77 -15.18 12.32
CA ALA A 92 -2.71 -15.07 13.32
C ALA A 92 -3.09 -14.10 14.47
N GLY A 93 -4.30 -13.56 14.52
CA GLY A 93 -4.76 -12.66 15.59
C GLY A 93 -4.03 -11.32 15.61
N TYR A 94 -3.68 -10.81 14.43
CA TYR A 94 -3.26 -9.43 14.26
C TYR A 94 -4.49 -8.51 14.18
N HIS A 95 -4.32 -7.29 14.69
CA HIS A 95 -5.14 -6.17 14.25
C HIS A 95 -4.59 -5.64 12.93
N VAL A 96 -5.38 -5.70 11.87
CA VAL A 96 -4.97 -5.27 10.53
C VAL A 96 -5.54 -3.89 10.24
N HIS A 97 -4.65 -2.94 9.97
CA HIS A 97 -5.00 -1.57 9.61
C HIS A 97 -4.56 -1.29 8.17
N LEU A 98 -5.54 -1.16 7.28
CA LEU A 98 -5.34 -0.84 5.87
C LEU A 98 -5.35 0.68 5.66
N HIS A 99 -4.34 1.20 4.97
CA HIS A 99 -4.18 2.61 4.61
C HIS A 99 -4.20 2.72 3.08
N VAL A 100 -5.26 3.28 2.50
CA VAL A 100 -5.44 3.33 1.05
C VAL A 100 -5.18 4.74 0.52
N MET A 101 -4.26 4.85 -0.43
CA MET A 101 -3.92 6.13 -1.07
C MET A 101 -4.54 6.20 -2.47
N LEU A 102 -5.48 7.13 -2.68
CA LEU A 102 -6.16 7.36 -3.94
C LEU A 102 -5.51 8.49 -4.73
N VAL A 103 -5.37 8.26 -6.03
CA VAL A 103 -5.04 9.28 -7.04
C VAL A 103 -5.70 8.87 -8.38
N PRO A 104 -5.99 9.83 -9.27
CA PRO A 104 -6.39 9.52 -10.65
C PRO A 104 -5.29 8.73 -11.39
N VAL A 105 -5.69 7.82 -12.28
CA VAL A 105 -4.75 6.96 -13.02
C VAL A 105 -3.71 7.76 -13.81
N ASP A 106 -4.13 8.85 -14.47
CA ASP A 106 -3.22 9.68 -15.26
C ASP A 106 -2.21 10.43 -14.38
N LEU A 107 -2.61 10.80 -13.16
CA LEU A 107 -1.69 11.39 -12.19
C LEU A 107 -0.64 10.36 -11.72
N THR A 108 -1.03 9.09 -11.55
CA THR A 108 -0.06 8.02 -11.30
C THR A 108 0.94 7.90 -12.45
N VAL A 109 0.49 7.91 -13.71
CA VAL A 109 1.37 7.83 -14.89
C VAL A 109 2.35 9.00 -14.91
N GLN A 110 1.85 10.22 -14.74
CA GLN A 110 2.66 11.44 -14.67
C GLN A 110 3.71 11.37 -13.55
N ARG A 111 3.31 11.00 -12.33
CA ARG A 111 4.23 10.91 -11.19
C ARG A 111 5.29 9.83 -11.35
N VAL A 112 4.97 8.71 -12.02
CA VAL A 112 5.99 7.70 -12.36
C VAL A 112 6.97 8.25 -13.40
N ALA A 113 6.49 8.93 -14.45
CA ALA A 113 7.35 9.56 -15.43
C ALA A 113 8.28 10.62 -14.80
N ASP A 114 7.76 11.45 -13.88
CA ASP A 114 8.55 12.42 -13.12
C ASP A 114 9.65 11.76 -12.28
N ARG A 115 9.31 10.66 -11.60
CA ARG A 115 10.27 9.89 -10.81
C ARG A 115 11.38 9.31 -11.68
N VAL A 116 11.06 8.81 -12.88
CA VAL A 116 12.06 8.32 -13.84
C VAL A 116 12.99 9.43 -14.29
N ARG A 117 12.46 10.63 -14.59
CA ARG A 117 13.28 11.81 -14.91
C ARG A 117 14.26 12.21 -13.79
N ARG A 118 13.98 11.80 -12.55
CA ARG A 118 14.84 12.01 -11.38
C ARG A 118 15.72 10.80 -11.03
N GLY A 119 15.83 9.82 -11.93
CA GLY A 119 16.67 8.63 -11.75
C GLY A 119 16.02 7.46 -11.02
N GLY A 120 14.71 7.51 -10.74
CA GLY A 120 13.99 6.41 -10.11
C GLY A 120 13.48 5.34 -11.09
N HIS A 121 12.84 4.29 -10.55
CA HIS A 121 12.41 3.13 -11.34
C HIS A 121 11.27 3.42 -12.32
N ALA A 122 11.47 2.98 -13.57
CA ALA A 122 10.47 3.00 -14.63
C ALA A 122 9.48 1.83 -14.53
N VAL A 123 8.20 2.13 -14.71
CA VAL A 123 7.15 1.12 -14.86
C VAL A 123 6.39 1.46 -16.14
N PRO A 124 6.24 0.51 -17.09
CA PRO A 124 5.49 0.77 -18.32
C PRO A 124 4.07 1.27 -18.02
N GLU A 125 3.61 2.27 -18.75
CA GLU A 125 2.29 2.87 -18.55
C GLU A 125 1.16 1.84 -18.63
N GLN A 126 1.21 0.92 -19.60
CA GLN A 126 0.24 -0.16 -19.71
C GLN A 126 0.15 -0.96 -18.40
N LYS A 127 1.30 -1.34 -17.83
CA LYS A 127 1.36 -2.08 -16.56
C LYS A 127 0.84 -1.27 -15.38
N ILE A 128 1.01 0.05 -15.41
CA ILE A 128 0.44 0.95 -14.41
C ILE A 128 -1.09 0.90 -14.48
N ARG A 129 -1.68 1.08 -15.67
CA ARG A 129 -3.13 1.09 -15.87
C ARG A 129 -3.75 -0.26 -15.54
N GLU A 130 -3.17 -1.37 -16.01
CA GLU A 130 -3.62 -2.73 -15.65
C GLU A 130 -3.57 -3.01 -14.14
N ARG A 131 -2.58 -2.45 -13.43
CA ARG A 131 -2.51 -2.57 -11.97
C ARG A 131 -3.56 -1.71 -11.29
N TYR A 132 -3.79 -0.50 -11.80
CA TYR A 132 -4.81 0.42 -11.34
C TYR A 132 -6.18 -0.25 -11.31
N ASP A 133 -6.60 -0.85 -12.43
CA ASP A 133 -7.92 -1.46 -12.54
C ASP A 133 -8.07 -2.69 -11.62
N ARG A 134 -7.01 -3.50 -11.51
CA ARG A 134 -7.02 -4.71 -10.67
C ARG A 134 -7.07 -4.43 -9.18
N LEU A 135 -6.52 -3.31 -8.72
CA LEU A 135 -6.30 -3.12 -7.29
C LEU A 135 -7.59 -2.77 -6.53
N TRP A 136 -8.52 -2.04 -7.15
CA TRP A 136 -9.71 -1.54 -6.44
C TRP A 136 -10.67 -2.63 -5.97
N PRO A 137 -11.05 -3.64 -6.79
CA PRO A 137 -11.86 -4.75 -6.32
C PRO A 137 -11.17 -5.53 -5.19
N LEU A 138 -9.85 -5.69 -5.27
CA LEU A 138 -9.08 -6.38 -4.24
C LEU A 138 -9.03 -5.60 -2.92
N ILE A 139 -8.90 -4.27 -3.00
CA ILE A 139 -8.96 -3.39 -1.83
C ILE A 139 -10.35 -3.40 -1.20
N ALA A 140 -11.43 -3.40 -1.99
CA ALA A 140 -12.79 -3.50 -1.47
C ALA A 140 -12.98 -4.79 -0.65
N ILE A 141 -12.49 -5.92 -1.17
CA ILE A 141 -12.49 -7.20 -0.44
C ILE A 141 -11.71 -7.09 0.87
N ALA A 142 -10.53 -6.43 0.86
CA ALA A 142 -9.72 -6.26 2.06
C ALA A 142 -10.42 -5.37 3.10
N ARG A 143 -10.99 -4.23 2.66
CA ARG A 143 -11.73 -3.27 3.49
C ARG A 143 -12.82 -3.95 4.31
N ASP A 144 -13.54 -4.89 3.71
CA ASP A 144 -14.66 -5.59 4.36
C ASP A 144 -14.20 -6.62 5.41
N ARG A 145 -12.90 -6.93 5.47
CA ARG A 145 -12.32 -7.97 6.34
C ARG A 145 -11.43 -7.42 7.45
N VAL A 146 -10.70 -6.35 7.17
CA VAL A 146 -9.74 -5.78 8.11
C VAL A 146 -10.43 -5.09 9.28
N ASP A 147 -9.71 -4.94 10.39
CA ASP A 147 -10.24 -4.26 11.57
C ASP A 147 -10.47 -2.77 11.31
N ARG A 148 -9.56 -2.13 10.57
CA ARG A 148 -9.69 -0.73 10.17
C ARG A 148 -9.18 -0.51 8.75
N ALA A 149 -9.91 0.31 7.97
CA ALA A 149 -9.45 0.81 6.69
C ALA A 149 -9.67 2.32 6.58
N ASP A 150 -8.57 3.06 6.41
CA ASP A 150 -8.60 4.51 6.18
C ASP A 150 -8.25 4.79 4.72
N PHE A 151 -9.03 5.64 4.08
CA PHE A 151 -8.86 6.04 2.68
C PHE A 151 -8.49 7.52 2.61
N PHE A 152 -7.45 7.81 1.82
CA PHE A 152 -6.89 9.14 1.67
C PHE A 152 -6.83 9.55 0.21
N ASP A 153 -7.40 10.70 -0.13
CA ASP A 153 -7.15 11.37 -1.39
C ASP A 153 -5.81 12.11 -1.33
N ASN A 154 -4.90 11.76 -2.26
CA ASN A 154 -3.58 12.36 -2.36
C ASN A 154 -3.29 12.95 -3.76
N HIS A 155 -4.32 13.42 -4.47
CA HIS A 155 -4.14 14.00 -5.80
C HIS A 155 -3.55 15.44 -5.75
N LEU A 156 -3.88 16.22 -4.72
CA LEU A 156 -3.42 17.61 -4.56
C LEU A 156 -2.35 17.74 -3.47
N ALA A 157 -1.22 18.37 -3.81
CA ALA A 157 -0.14 18.61 -2.86
C ALA A 157 -0.56 19.55 -1.70
N ARG A 158 -1.46 20.51 -1.94
CA ARG A 158 -1.93 21.47 -0.92
C ARG A 158 -2.79 20.84 0.18
N THR A 159 -3.36 19.68 -0.09
CA THR A 159 -4.24 18.92 0.82
C THR A 159 -3.80 17.45 0.79
N ALA A 160 -2.50 17.23 0.99
CA ALA A 160 -1.93 15.89 0.98
C ALA A 160 -2.57 15.00 2.05
N PHE A 161 -2.79 13.73 1.72
CA PHE A 161 -3.41 12.74 2.61
C PHE A 161 -4.77 13.18 3.19
N ARG A 162 -5.63 13.80 2.36
CA ARG A 162 -6.98 14.19 2.79
C ARG A 162 -7.81 12.94 3.09
N PRO A 163 -8.30 12.72 4.32
CA PRO A 163 -9.17 11.58 4.61
C PRO A 163 -10.48 11.71 3.83
N VAL A 164 -10.94 10.60 3.24
CA VAL A 164 -12.17 10.57 2.42
C VAL A 164 -13.12 9.46 2.84
N ALA A 165 -12.64 8.40 3.48
CA ALA A 165 -13.49 7.39 4.09
C ALA A 165 -12.75 6.66 5.21
N GLU A 166 -13.49 6.19 6.20
CA GLU A 166 -13.01 5.33 7.26
C GLU A 166 -13.98 4.14 7.40
N TYR A 167 -13.44 2.96 7.62
CA TYR A 167 -14.20 1.76 7.91
C TYR A 167 -13.63 1.07 9.15
N ALA A 168 -14.51 0.58 10.01
CA ALA A 168 -14.19 -0.28 11.13
C ALA A 168 -14.94 -1.61 10.96
N HIS A 169 -14.20 -2.72 10.89
CA HIS A 169 -14.75 -4.06 10.66
C HIS A 169 -15.70 -4.13 9.44
N GLY A 170 -15.29 -3.49 8.33
CA GLY A 170 -16.08 -3.42 7.10
C GLY A 170 -17.27 -2.46 7.12
N ILE A 171 -17.54 -1.78 8.23
CA ILE A 171 -18.65 -0.82 8.37
C ILE A 171 -18.09 0.60 8.25
N ALA A 172 -18.70 1.42 7.39
CA ALA A 172 -18.31 2.82 7.23
C ALA A 172 -18.49 3.58 8.56
N VAL A 173 -17.47 4.36 8.93
CA VAL A 173 -17.50 5.24 10.09
C VAL A 173 -17.77 6.66 9.58
N GLY A 174 -18.99 7.13 9.81
CA GLY A 174 -19.45 8.41 9.26
C GLY A 174 -19.79 8.34 7.77
N GLU A 175 -20.00 9.50 7.17
CA GLU A 175 -20.33 9.63 5.75
C GLU A 175 -19.04 9.80 4.92
N PRO A 176 -18.76 8.93 3.94
CA PRO A 176 -17.61 9.09 3.06
C PRO A 176 -17.72 10.34 2.18
N ASP A 177 -16.61 11.07 2.05
CA ASP A 177 -16.44 12.23 1.17
C ASP A 177 -15.55 11.86 -0.02
N TRP A 178 -16.04 10.92 -0.82
CA TRP A 178 -15.35 10.38 -1.98
C TRP A 178 -15.17 11.46 -3.07
N PRO A 179 -13.96 11.60 -3.66
CA PRO A 179 -13.79 12.38 -4.88
C PRO A 179 -14.68 11.86 -6.01
N ALA A 180 -15.16 12.74 -6.90
CA ALA A 180 -16.03 12.35 -8.01
C ALA A 180 -15.42 11.31 -8.97
N TRP A 181 -14.09 11.20 -9.01
CA TRP A 181 -13.34 10.23 -9.81
C TRP A 181 -13.07 8.91 -9.09
N THR A 182 -13.66 8.69 -7.90
CA THR A 182 -13.43 7.48 -7.10
C THR A 182 -13.72 6.22 -7.92
N PRO A 183 -12.82 5.22 -7.91
CA PRO A 183 -13.04 3.96 -8.60
C PRO A 183 -14.33 3.28 -8.13
N THR A 184 -15.18 2.87 -9.07
CA THR A 184 -16.48 2.23 -8.81
C THR A 184 -16.44 1.09 -7.79
N PRO A 185 -15.42 0.20 -7.75
CA PRO A 185 -15.39 -0.86 -6.75
C PRO A 185 -15.33 -0.40 -5.28
N LEU A 186 -15.03 0.88 -5.02
CA LEU A 186 -14.98 1.43 -3.66
C LEU A 186 -16.29 2.08 -3.21
N LEU A 187 -17.19 2.38 -4.15
CA LEU A 187 -18.51 2.98 -3.90
C LEU A 187 -19.52 1.89 -3.52
#